data_AF-A0A392SKC4-F1
#
_entry.id   AF-A0A392SKC4-F1
#
_cell.length_a   1.000
_cell.length_b   1.000
_cell.length_c   1.000
_cell.angle_alpha   90.00
_cell.angle_beta   90.00
_cell.angle_gamma   90.00
#
_symmetry.space_group_name_H-M   'P 1'
#
loop_
_entity.id
_entity.type
_entity.pdbx_description
1 polymer ?
#
loop_
_entity_poly.entity_id
_entity_poly.type
_entity_poly.pdbx_seq_one_letter_code
_entity_poly.pdbx_strand_id
1 'polypeptide(L)' 'MTESRVQPHWQEHVGMSWQKPETSRHKYNIDASFSAHRNRVGFGMCIRDDEGRFVLAK' A
#
# COMPACT_ATOMS: atom_id res chain seq x y z
N MET A 1 20.17 14.38 -16.76
CA MET A 1 20.17 13.33 -15.72
C MET A 1 18.76 12.81 -15.63
N THR A 2 18.53 11.64 -16.22
CA THR A 2 17.23 11.02 -16.42
C THR A 2 16.66 10.59 -15.08
N GLU A 3 15.48 11.12 -14.71
CA GLU A 3 14.66 10.53 -13.65
C GLU A 3 14.45 9.06 -14.01
N SER A 4 15.04 8.17 -13.22
CA SER A 4 14.69 6.76 -13.25
C SER A 4 13.22 6.68 -12.87
N ARG A 5 12.35 6.67 -13.87
CA ARG A 5 10.93 6.38 -13.72
C ARG A 5 10.85 4.99 -13.11
N VAL A 6 10.75 4.92 -11.78
CA VAL A 6 10.30 3.72 -11.10
C VAL A 6 8.88 3.56 -11.59
N GLN A 7 8.73 2.79 -12.65
CA GLN A 7 7.43 2.32 -13.07
C GLN A 7 6.92 1.54 -11.87
N PRO A 8 5.80 1.92 -11.24
CA PRO A 8 5.16 0.99 -10.32
C PRO A 8 4.95 -0.26 -11.16
N HIS A 9 5.66 -1.34 -10.83
CA HIS A 9 5.25 -2.62 -11.34
C HIS A 9 3.96 -2.85 -10.56
N TRP A 10 2.84 -2.49 -11.17
CA TRP A 10 1.58 -3.04 -10.75
C TRP A 10 1.72 -4.52 -11.08
N GLN A 11 2.22 -5.31 -10.12
CA GLN A 11 1.78 -6.68 -10.03
C GLN A 11 0.28 -6.53 -9.88
N GLU A 12 -0.44 -6.61 -11.00
CA GLU A 12 -1.82 -7.01 -10.95
C GLU A 12 -1.78 -8.31 -10.17
N HIS A 13 -2.20 -8.24 -8.91
CA HIS A 13 -2.54 -9.43 -8.15
C HIS A 13 -3.80 -9.98 -8.81
N VAL A 14 -3.67 -10.52 -10.02
CA VAL A 14 -4.71 -11.20 -10.78
C VAL A 14 -5.08 -12.42 -9.94
N GLY A 15 -6.02 -12.25 -9.01
CA GLY A 15 -6.54 -13.31 -8.15
C GLY A 15 -6.62 -13.01 -6.65
N MET A 16 -6.02 -11.95 -6.10
CA MET A 16 -6.20 -11.61 -4.67
C MET A 16 -7.24 -10.51 -4.51
N SER A 17 -8.51 -10.88 -4.63
CA SER A 17 -9.59 -10.02 -4.13
C SER A 17 -9.45 -9.85 -2.62
N TRP A 18 -9.78 -8.67 -2.11
CA TRP A 18 -9.75 -8.43 -0.66
C TRP A 18 -10.67 -9.43 0.04
N GLN A 19 -10.13 -10.18 1.00
CA GLN A 19 -10.87 -11.13 1.81
C GLN A 19 -10.99 -10.64 3.25
N LYS A 20 -12.16 -10.75 3.86
CA LYS A 20 -12.36 -10.40 5.26
C LYS A 20 -11.50 -11.30 6.15
N PRO A 21 -10.66 -10.73 7.04
CA PRO A 21 -9.92 -11.55 7.99
C PRO A 21 -10.89 -12.23 8.97
N GLU A 22 -10.49 -13.37 9.53
CA GLU A 22 -11.26 -14.09 10.55
C GLU A 22 -11.52 -13.18 11.77
N THR A 23 -12.60 -13.43 12.49
CA THR A 23 -12.91 -12.74 13.75
C THR A 23 -11.69 -12.83 14.67
N SER A 24 -11.18 -11.68 15.15
CA SER A 24 -9.92 -11.45 15.91
C SER A 24 -8.65 -11.12 15.11
N ARG A 25 -8.67 -11.19 13.77
CA ARG A 25 -7.52 -10.82 12.93
C ARG A 25 -7.75 -9.46 12.27
N HIS A 26 -6.68 -8.68 12.17
CA HIS A 26 -6.69 -7.39 11.48
C HIS A 26 -5.93 -7.48 10.16
N LYS A 27 -6.45 -6.80 9.13
CA LYS A 27 -5.81 -6.66 7.82
C LYS A 27 -5.60 -5.17 7.55
N TYR A 28 -4.39 -4.80 7.13
CA TYR A 28 -3.99 -3.42 6.87
C TYR A 28 -3.26 -3.33 5.53
N ASN A 29 -3.34 -2.17 4.89
CA ASN A 29 -2.53 -1.86 3.72
C ASN A 29 -1.35 -0.99 4.18
N ILE A 30 -0.14 -1.36 3.75
CA ILE A 30 1.09 -0.63 4.05
C ILE A 30 1.73 -0.27 2.72
N ASP A 31 2.00 1.02 2.53
CA ASP A 31 2.65 1.55 1.34
C ASP A 31 3.98 2.21 1.73
N ALA A 32 5.02 1.94 0.94
CA ALA A 32 6.35 2.53 1.11
C ALA A 32 6.80 3.18 -0.19
N SER A 33 7.42 4.34 -0.07
CA SER A 33 7.98 5.09 -1.19
C SER A 33 9.43 5.45 -0.92
N PHE A 34 10.27 5.25 -1.93
CA PHE A 34 11.70 5.54 -1.85
C PHE A 34 12.05 6.62 -2.88
N SER A 35 12.55 7.75 -2.41
CA SER A 35 13.02 8.84 -3.27
C SER A 35 14.54 8.90 -3.21
N ALA A 36 15.20 8.34 -4.23
CA ALA A 36 16.66 8.41 -4.36
C ALA A 36 17.15 9.87 -4.49
N HIS A 37 16.41 10.68 -5.26
CA HIS A 37 16.75 12.09 -5.52
C HIS A 37 16.63 12.98 -4.27
N ARG A 38 15.72 12.65 -3.34
CA ARG A 38 15.61 13.37 -2.05
C ARG A 38 16.37 12.67 -0.93
N ASN A 39 16.95 11.50 -1.19
CA ASN A 39 17.51 10.58 -0.20
C ASN A 39 16.54 10.39 1.00
N ARG A 40 15.26 10.14 0.70
CA ARG A 40 14.19 10.02 1.69
C ARG A 40 13.36 8.77 1.46
N VAL A 41 12.83 8.25 2.55
CA VAL A 41 11.84 7.17 2.56
C VAL A 41 10.57 7.69 3.21
N GLY A 42 9.43 7.50 2.54
CA GLY A 42 8.11 7.77 3.08
C GLY A 42 7.37 6.47 3.32
N PHE A 43 6.81 6.31 4.51
CA PHE A 43 5.93 5.20 4.86
C PHE A 43 4.55 5.73 5.16
N GLY A 44 3.52 5.11 4.59
CA GLY A 44 2.13 5.38 4.90
C GLY A 44 1.43 4.09 5.26
N MET A 45 0.59 4.12 6.29
CA MET A 45 -0.27 2.99 6.64
C MET A 45 -1.73 3.45 6.61
N CYS A 46 -2.61 2.62 6.04
CA CYS A 46 -4.05 2.85 6.13
C CYS A 46 -4.82 1.61 6.58
N ILE A 47 -5.84 1.88 7.39
CA ILE A 47 -6.86 0.92 7.79
C ILE A 47 -8.06 1.12 6.88
N ARG A 48 -8.54 0.01 6.30
CA ARG A 48 -9.78 -0.03 5.53
C ARG A 48 -10.72 -1.05 6.15
N ASP A 49 -12.01 -0.80 6.09
CA ASP A 49 -13.03 -1.76 6.50
C ASP A 49 -13.23 -2.85 5.44
N ASP A 50 -14.21 -3.73 5.66
CA ASP A 50 -14.50 -4.87 4.79
C ASP A 50 -15.18 -4.54 3.46
N GLU A 51 -15.66 -3.31 3.31
CA GLU A 51 -16.09 -2.75 2.03
C GLU A 51 -14.94 -2.01 1.32
N GLY A 52 -13.75 -1.98 1.93
CA GLY A 52 -12.59 -1.24 1.42
C GLY A 52 -12.63 0.26 1.69
N ARG A 53 -13.58 0.74 2.51
CA ARG A 53 -13.73 2.16 2.87
C ARG A 53 -12.62 2.59 3.82
N PHE A 54 -12.19 3.83 3.69
CA PHE A 54 -11.16 4.41 4.55
C PHE A 54 -11.64 4.53 6.00
N VAL A 55 -10.82 4.10 6.95
CA VAL A 55 -11.07 4.25 8.40
C VAL A 55 -10.07 5.23 9.02
N LEU A 56 -8.78 4.99 8.83
CA LEU A 56 -7.70 5.78 9.43
C LEU A 56 -6.41 5.66 8.59
N ALA A 57 -5.56 6.69 8.60
CA ALA A 57 -4.20 6.61 8.09
C ALA A 57 -3.19 7.30 9.00
N LYS A 58 -1.90 6.94 8.83
CA LYS A 58 -0.74 7.58 9.45
C LYS A 58 0.43 7.63 8.48
#